data_AF-A0A133PXP6-F1
#
_entry.id   AF-A0A133PXP6-F1
#
_cell.length_a   1.000
_cell.length_b   1.000
_cell.length_c   1.000
_cell.angle_alpha   90.00
_cell.angle_beta   90.00
_cell.angle_gamma   90.00
#
_symmetry.space_group_name_H-M   'P 1'
#
loop_
_entity.id
_entity.type
_entity.pdbx_description
1 polymer ?
#
loop_
_entity_poly.entity_id
_entity_poly.type
_entity_poly.pdbx_seq_one_letter_code
_entity_poly.pdbx_strand_id
1 'polypeptide(L)'
;MVATITYRPDAQKTPGLFDRILTREVLTDICLLVTGQSQYRIVKDRSTYNRGRLLFVEYGGNVNYVSLSEASIEGRNSSLQSVPTAINLFYADQHLNKRLCYYFIPHIGNAFTDYHLFVYRLLMTAGINFLNIGQYYHGEVLPYRNVDDLIIDRRDNQTSNSSNNSSYVSKSSEKIQIYAKTFGASKYESTLLAVAISHIADRPIDLFNICEQDLTRLPQASLKTIEVLGNISMHYTSLYLDRREYLEQSDRTVLRSASYLYNLFSRLGTKRCALCGCEIQEIIQGAHIWGVSQIARSSEFNDEAKFGHAVSGHNGLWLCSNHHKLFDSNIILFDNDGYVRIKDDLVTDDVAFIRSTTFMTSLEARILSDEFRGYLVRRNENLDLTHSQRLVV
;
A
#
# COMPACT_ATOMS: atom_id res chain seq x y z
N MET A 1 20.32 -30.62 -25.32
CA MET A 1 20.80 -29.27 -24.95
C MET A 1 20.92 -29.25 -23.43
N VAL A 2 21.98 -28.70 -22.84
CA VAL A 2 22.18 -28.69 -21.38
C VAL A 2 21.72 -27.34 -20.83
N ALA A 3 21.07 -27.31 -19.66
CA ALA A 3 20.64 -26.06 -19.05
C ALA A 3 21.84 -25.20 -18.61
N THR A 4 21.71 -23.89 -18.70
CA THR A 4 22.72 -22.96 -18.18
C THR A 4 22.17 -22.29 -16.92
N ILE A 5 22.84 -22.48 -15.79
CA ILE A 5 22.53 -21.77 -14.55
C ILE A 5 23.54 -20.66 -14.36
N THR A 6 23.05 -19.42 -14.33
CA THR A 6 23.87 -18.22 -14.14
C THR A 6 23.55 -17.57 -12.80
N TYR A 7 24.55 -17.36 -11.96
CA TYR A 7 24.39 -16.64 -10.69
C TYR A 7 25.65 -15.87 -10.32
N ARG A 8 25.50 -14.85 -9.45
CA ARG A 8 26.64 -14.15 -8.87
C ARG A 8 27.09 -14.87 -7.58
N PRO A 9 28.37 -15.23 -7.42
CA PRO A 9 28.82 -15.99 -6.25
C PRO A 9 28.89 -15.16 -4.96
N ASP A 10 29.14 -13.86 -5.09
CA ASP A 10 29.36 -12.95 -3.96
C ASP A 10 28.10 -12.18 -3.56
N ALA A 11 27.87 -12.08 -2.25
CA ALA A 11 26.94 -11.10 -1.67
C ALA A 11 27.69 -9.82 -1.27
N GLN A 12 26.99 -8.68 -1.22
CA GLN A 12 27.60 -7.36 -0.96
C GLN A 12 28.49 -7.29 0.30
N LYS A 13 28.15 -8.06 1.34
CA LYS A 13 28.89 -8.08 2.61
C LYS A 13 29.61 -9.41 2.88
N THR A 14 29.42 -10.41 2.03
CA THR A 14 29.90 -11.78 2.30
C THR A 14 30.34 -12.45 1.00
N PRO A 15 31.65 -12.41 0.68
CA PRO A 15 32.20 -13.08 -0.49
C PRO A 15 31.92 -14.58 -0.47
N GLY A 16 31.60 -15.16 -1.63
CA GLY A 16 31.29 -16.58 -1.79
C GLY A 16 30.04 -17.07 -1.05
N LEU A 17 29.19 -16.19 -0.54
CA LEU A 17 27.98 -16.60 0.20
C LEU A 17 27.08 -17.51 -0.64
N PHE A 18 26.86 -17.16 -1.92
CA PHE A 18 25.94 -17.91 -2.76
C PHE A 18 26.52 -19.25 -3.20
N ASP A 19 27.85 -19.37 -3.32
CA ASP A 19 28.50 -20.68 -3.53
C ASP A 19 28.28 -21.64 -2.34
N ARG A 20 28.08 -21.12 -1.12
CA ARG A 20 27.78 -21.94 0.07
C ARG A 20 26.31 -22.36 0.14
N ILE A 21 25.41 -21.50 -0.34
CA ILE A 21 23.96 -21.73 -0.30
C ILE A 21 23.52 -22.61 -1.48
N LEU A 22 24.08 -22.39 -2.67
CA LEU A 22 23.76 -23.11 -3.90
C LEU A 22 24.57 -24.39 -4.02
N THR A 23 24.28 -25.35 -3.14
CA THR A 23 24.88 -26.69 -3.20
C THR A 23 24.48 -27.41 -4.49
N ARG A 24 25.19 -28.49 -4.84
CA ARG A 24 24.83 -29.33 -5.99
C ARG A 24 23.39 -29.84 -5.90
N GLU A 25 22.93 -30.18 -4.71
CA GLU A 25 21.56 -30.65 -4.47
C GLU A 25 20.54 -29.55 -4.80
N VAL A 26 20.73 -28.33 -4.26
CA VAL A 26 19.85 -27.19 -4.53
C VAL A 26 19.83 -26.82 -6.01
N LEU A 27 21.00 -26.76 -6.66
CA LEU A 27 21.09 -26.44 -8.09
C LEU A 27 20.44 -27.51 -8.97
N THR A 28 20.60 -28.79 -8.60
CA THR A 28 19.98 -29.90 -9.32
C THR A 28 18.46 -29.87 -9.17
N ASP A 29 17.95 -29.62 -7.96
CA ASP A 29 16.51 -29.52 -7.69
C ASP A 29 15.88 -28.35 -8.43
N ILE A 30 16.49 -27.16 -8.37
CA ILE A 30 16.05 -25.99 -9.16
C ILE A 30 16.04 -26.31 -10.66
N CYS A 31 17.11 -26.93 -11.17
CA CYS A 31 17.17 -27.32 -12.58
C CYS A 31 16.02 -28.26 -12.95
N LEU A 32 15.77 -29.28 -12.13
CA LEU A 32 14.71 -30.27 -12.35
C LEU A 32 13.33 -29.62 -12.32
N LEU A 33 13.03 -28.81 -11.30
CA LEU A 33 11.73 -28.14 -11.13
C LEU A 33 11.43 -27.13 -12.24
N VAL A 34 12.47 -26.48 -12.77
CA VAL A 34 12.31 -25.44 -13.80
C VAL A 34 12.33 -26.02 -15.22
N THR A 35 13.13 -27.05 -15.48
CA THR A 35 13.43 -27.53 -16.84
C THR A 35 13.04 -28.99 -17.10
N GLY A 36 12.69 -29.76 -16.07
CA GLY A 36 12.38 -31.19 -16.16
C GLY A 36 13.60 -32.10 -16.29
N GLN A 37 14.81 -31.57 -16.19
CA GLN A 37 16.06 -32.33 -16.29
C GLN A 37 17.10 -31.86 -15.27
N SER A 38 18.09 -32.71 -14.98
CA SER A 38 19.10 -32.50 -13.94
C SER A 38 20.49 -32.11 -14.47
N GLN A 39 20.68 -32.07 -15.79
CA GLN A 39 21.96 -31.71 -16.41
C GLN A 39 22.05 -30.21 -16.63
N TYR A 40 23.05 -29.58 -16.01
CA TYR A 40 23.31 -28.16 -16.16
C TYR A 40 24.80 -27.85 -16.19
N ARG A 41 25.13 -26.67 -16.72
CA ARG A 41 26.43 -26.02 -16.54
C ARG A 41 26.25 -24.75 -15.73
N ILE A 42 27.29 -24.38 -14.97
CA ILE A 42 27.29 -23.18 -14.13
C ILE A 42 28.07 -22.08 -14.83
N VAL A 43 27.50 -20.88 -14.88
CA VAL A 43 28.17 -19.65 -15.31
C VAL A 43 28.15 -18.67 -14.13
N LYS A 44 29.33 -18.31 -13.63
CA LYS A 44 29.46 -17.35 -12.53
C LYS A 44 29.51 -15.92 -13.11
N ASP A 45 28.50 -15.11 -12.79
CA ASP A 45 28.47 -13.70 -13.16
C ASP A 45 29.50 -12.91 -12.33
N ARG A 46 30.44 -12.26 -13.02
CA ARG A 46 31.50 -11.42 -12.42
C ARG A 46 31.19 -9.93 -12.48
N SER A 47 29.97 -9.55 -12.87
CA SER A 47 29.55 -8.15 -12.91
C SER A 47 29.59 -7.51 -11.53
N THR A 48 29.88 -6.20 -11.49
CA THR A 48 29.99 -5.45 -10.24
C THR A 48 28.62 -5.13 -9.61
N TYR A 49 27.53 -5.23 -10.39
CA TYR A 49 26.17 -4.93 -9.93
C TYR A 49 25.57 -6.03 -9.05
N ASN A 50 25.23 -5.70 -7.79
CA ASN A 50 24.65 -6.66 -6.85
C ASN A 50 23.19 -6.97 -7.22
N ARG A 51 22.90 -8.22 -7.57
CA ARG A 51 21.55 -8.70 -7.94
C ARG A 51 20.82 -9.42 -6.80
N GLY A 52 21.42 -9.48 -5.62
CA GLY A 52 20.89 -10.22 -4.48
C GLY A 52 20.86 -11.74 -4.72
N ARG A 53 19.98 -12.42 -3.97
CA ARG A 53 19.66 -13.85 -4.09
C ARG A 53 18.85 -14.16 -5.35
N LEU A 54 19.50 -14.09 -6.50
CA LEU A 54 18.87 -14.32 -7.81
C LEU A 54 19.79 -15.17 -8.69
N LEU A 55 19.21 -16.15 -9.36
CA LEU A 55 19.85 -16.92 -10.42
C LEU A 55 18.96 -16.97 -11.67
N PHE A 56 19.57 -17.24 -12.80
CA PHE A 56 18.90 -17.43 -14.09
C PHE A 56 19.08 -18.87 -14.54
N VAL A 57 18.01 -19.52 -15.00
CA VAL A 57 18.07 -20.85 -15.62
C VAL A 57 17.59 -20.74 -17.06
N GLU A 58 18.50 -20.95 -17.99
CA GLU A 58 18.24 -20.91 -19.43
C GLU A 58 18.19 -22.32 -20.01
N TYR A 59 17.06 -22.68 -20.63
CA TYR A 59 16.87 -23.99 -21.26
C TYR A 59 15.80 -23.94 -22.34
N GLY A 60 16.10 -24.49 -23.52
CA GLY A 60 15.13 -24.63 -24.61
C GLY A 60 14.50 -23.30 -25.06
N GLY A 61 15.27 -22.21 -25.03
CA GLY A 61 14.77 -20.86 -25.34
C GLY A 61 13.93 -20.20 -24.25
N ASN A 62 13.79 -20.83 -23.07
CA ASN A 62 13.14 -20.25 -21.90
C ASN A 62 14.17 -19.65 -20.94
N VAL A 63 13.87 -18.48 -20.37
CA VAL A 63 14.66 -17.84 -19.32
C VAL A 63 13.86 -17.81 -18.01
N ASN A 64 14.40 -18.42 -16.96
CA ASN A 64 13.72 -18.48 -15.66
C ASN A 64 14.49 -17.65 -14.64
N TYR A 65 13.82 -16.64 -14.09
CA TYR A 65 14.32 -15.72 -13.07
C TYR A 65 13.98 -16.29 -11.70
N VAL A 66 14.94 -16.89 -11.00
CA VAL A 66 14.69 -17.61 -9.75
C VAL A 66 15.23 -16.81 -8.56
N SER A 67 14.32 -16.19 -7.81
CA SER A 67 14.61 -15.57 -6.51
C SER A 67 14.73 -16.65 -5.43
N LEU A 68 15.71 -16.50 -4.53
CA LEU A 68 15.95 -17.45 -3.43
C LEU A 68 15.59 -16.83 -2.08
N SER A 69 14.95 -17.62 -1.21
CA SER A 69 14.71 -17.24 0.19
C SER A 69 16.01 -17.16 1.00
N GLU A 70 15.91 -16.68 2.24
CA GLU A 70 17.02 -16.74 3.20
C GLU A 70 17.15 -18.11 3.85
N ALA A 71 18.36 -18.43 4.31
CA ALA A 71 18.64 -19.61 5.14
C ALA A 71 18.45 -19.33 6.65
N SER A 72 18.56 -18.08 7.09
CA SER A 72 18.26 -17.67 8.48
C SER A 72 17.21 -16.57 8.44
N ILE A 73 16.02 -16.84 8.98
CA ILE A 73 14.88 -15.90 8.91
C ILE A 73 14.87 -15.06 10.18
N GLU A 74 15.68 -14.02 10.18
CA GLU A 74 15.86 -13.11 11.33
C GLU A 74 15.02 -11.83 11.22
N GLY A 75 14.54 -11.50 10.01
CA GLY A 75 13.74 -10.30 9.78
C GLY A 75 12.63 -10.53 8.76
N ARG A 76 11.46 -9.94 8.99
CA ARG A 76 10.26 -10.13 8.15
C ARG A 76 10.46 -9.81 6.66
N ASN A 77 11.32 -8.85 6.32
CA ASN A 77 11.55 -8.40 4.94
C ASN A 77 12.71 -9.13 4.26
N SER A 78 13.36 -10.05 4.96
CA SER A 78 14.60 -10.64 4.52
C SER A 78 14.36 -11.58 3.32
N SER A 79 13.22 -12.28 3.30
CA SER A 79 12.74 -13.10 2.18
C SER A 79 12.49 -12.32 0.87
N LEU A 80 12.27 -11.00 0.94
CA LEU A 80 11.84 -10.19 -0.20
C LEU A 80 12.97 -9.53 -1.01
N GLN A 81 14.20 -9.48 -0.48
CA GLN A 81 15.20 -8.53 -0.99
C GLN A 81 15.58 -8.71 -2.47
N SER A 82 15.53 -9.93 -3.02
CA SER A 82 15.89 -10.18 -4.42
C SER A 82 14.70 -10.18 -5.38
N VAL A 83 13.47 -10.22 -4.87
CA VAL A 83 12.26 -10.29 -5.69
C VAL A 83 12.10 -9.05 -6.59
N PRO A 84 12.21 -7.81 -6.09
CA PRO A 84 12.10 -6.63 -6.95
C PRO A 84 13.16 -6.60 -8.05
N THR A 85 14.37 -7.07 -7.76
CA THR A 85 15.43 -7.18 -8.77
C THR A 85 15.05 -8.17 -9.87
N ALA A 86 14.51 -9.35 -9.50
CA ALA A 86 14.04 -10.35 -10.45
C ALA A 86 12.91 -9.81 -11.33
N ILE A 87 11.90 -9.17 -10.72
CA ILE A 87 10.80 -8.50 -11.41
C ILE A 87 11.33 -7.45 -12.39
N ASN A 88 12.23 -6.58 -11.94
CA ASN A 88 12.76 -5.50 -12.78
C ASN A 88 13.54 -6.04 -13.99
N LEU A 89 14.34 -7.08 -13.80
CA LEU A 89 15.06 -7.72 -14.90
C LEU A 89 14.09 -8.47 -15.84
N PHE A 90 13.09 -9.15 -15.28
CA PHE A 90 12.06 -9.83 -16.05
C PHE A 90 11.31 -8.88 -16.98
N TYR A 91 10.87 -7.71 -16.51
CA TYR A 91 10.15 -6.75 -17.35
C TYR A 91 11.06 -5.99 -18.32
N ALA A 92 12.35 -5.82 -18.00
CA ALA A 92 13.32 -5.24 -18.93
C ALA A 92 13.72 -6.21 -20.06
N ASP A 93 13.61 -7.51 -19.83
CA ASP A 93 13.99 -8.55 -20.78
C ASP A 93 13.02 -8.64 -21.98
N GLN A 94 13.55 -8.80 -23.18
CA GLN A 94 12.78 -8.92 -24.43
C GLN A 94 12.49 -10.38 -24.82
N HIS A 95 13.02 -11.37 -24.07
CA HIS A 95 12.67 -12.77 -24.32
C HIS A 95 11.15 -12.99 -24.16
N LEU A 96 10.55 -13.67 -25.14
CA LEU A 96 9.13 -14.01 -25.13
C LEU A 96 8.81 -15.07 -24.08
N ASN A 97 9.70 -16.06 -23.96
CA ASN A 97 9.52 -17.20 -23.08
C ASN A 97 10.34 -17.00 -21.81
N LYS A 98 9.74 -16.33 -20.82
CA LYS A 98 10.37 -16.04 -19.54
C LYS A 98 9.40 -16.29 -18.40
N ARG A 99 9.93 -16.66 -17.24
CA ARG A 99 9.16 -16.94 -16.02
C ARG A 99 9.82 -16.35 -14.78
N LEU A 100 9.00 -15.86 -13.86
CA LEU A 100 9.42 -15.53 -12.50
C LEU A 100 9.18 -16.74 -11.60
N CYS A 101 10.20 -17.11 -10.84
CA CYS A 101 10.16 -18.24 -9.94
C CYS A 101 10.70 -17.84 -8.56
N TYR A 102 10.23 -18.52 -7.52
CA TYR A 102 10.74 -18.37 -6.17
C TYR A 102 11.04 -19.74 -5.56
N TYR A 103 12.24 -19.88 -5.00
CA TYR A 103 12.73 -21.11 -4.39
C TYR A 103 13.06 -20.88 -2.91
N PHE A 104 12.51 -21.73 -2.06
CA PHE A 104 12.82 -21.77 -0.64
C PHE A 104 14.10 -22.56 -0.41
N ILE A 105 15.13 -21.88 0.09
CA ILE A 105 16.35 -22.50 0.60
C ILE A 105 16.00 -23.18 1.95
N PRO A 106 16.61 -24.35 2.27
CA PRO A 106 16.53 -24.91 3.61
C PRO A 106 16.92 -23.86 4.66
N HIS A 107 16.01 -23.60 5.60
CA HIS A 107 16.13 -22.45 6.49
C HIS A 107 15.82 -22.79 7.94
N ILE A 108 16.28 -21.90 8.81
CA ILE A 108 15.99 -21.87 10.25
C ILE A 108 15.14 -20.64 10.53
N GLY A 109 14.17 -20.78 11.44
CA GLY A 109 13.21 -19.74 11.81
C GLY A 109 11.83 -19.97 11.19
N ASN A 110 10.91 -19.02 11.39
CA ASN A 110 9.53 -19.13 10.90
C ASN A 110 9.32 -18.30 9.62
N ALA A 111 9.25 -18.97 8.47
CA ALA A 111 9.00 -18.35 7.16
C ALA A 111 7.52 -18.15 6.82
N PHE A 112 6.59 -18.48 7.73
CA PHE A 112 5.15 -18.58 7.44
C PHE A 112 4.31 -17.88 8.50
N THR A 113 4.77 -16.71 8.98
CA THR A 113 3.91 -15.80 9.75
C THR A 113 2.87 -15.14 8.84
N ASP A 114 1.83 -14.51 9.42
CA ASP A 114 0.79 -13.80 8.65
C ASP A 114 1.36 -12.80 7.63
N TYR A 115 2.42 -12.08 8.01
CA TYR A 115 3.13 -11.17 7.11
C TYR A 115 3.77 -11.90 5.92
N HIS A 116 4.43 -13.04 6.18
CA HIS A 116 5.03 -13.83 5.11
C HIS A 116 3.96 -14.38 4.17
N LEU A 117 2.83 -14.87 4.70
CA LEU A 117 1.72 -15.37 3.90
C LEU A 117 1.12 -14.26 3.03
N PHE A 118 0.88 -13.07 3.58
CA PHE A 118 0.47 -11.89 2.82
C PHE A 118 1.42 -11.59 1.66
N VAL A 119 2.73 -11.61 1.93
CA VAL A 119 3.78 -11.41 0.93
C VAL A 119 3.75 -12.51 -0.14
N TYR A 120 3.61 -13.77 0.24
CA TYR A 120 3.58 -14.89 -0.72
C TYR A 120 2.36 -14.81 -1.65
N ARG A 121 1.20 -14.38 -1.13
CA ARG A 121 0.04 -14.07 -1.97
C ARG A 121 0.33 -12.94 -2.95
N LEU A 122 1.03 -11.87 -2.53
CA LEU A 122 1.49 -10.82 -3.44
C LEU A 122 2.43 -11.36 -4.52
N LEU A 123 3.39 -12.23 -4.17
CA LEU A 123 4.29 -12.86 -5.14
C LEU A 123 3.51 -13.62 -6.21
N MET A 124 2.57 -14.48 -5.81
CA MET A 124 1.75 -15.24 -6.76
C MET A 124 0.88 -14.34 -7.64
N THR A 125 0.32 -13.28 -7.04
CA THR A 125 -0.49 -12.29 -7.76
C THR A 125 0.36 -11.52 -8.79
N ALA A 126 1.63 -11.24 -8.46
CA ALA A 126 2.61 -10.65 -9.38
C ALA A 126 3.13 -11.64 -10.45
N GLY A 127 2.61 -12.88 -10.49
CA GLY A 127 2.97 -13.89 -11.49
C GLY A 127 4.19 -14.75 -11.13
N ILE A 128 4.62 -14.77 -9.87
CA ILE A 128 5.75 -15.57 -9.41
C ILE A 128 5.29 -16.99 -9.09
N ASN A 129 5.96 -17.97 -9.69
CA ASN A 129 5.72 -19.38 -9.43
C ASN A 129 6.60 -19.91 -8.29
N PHE A 130 6.01 -20.45 -7.24
CA PHE A 130 6.77 -21.15 -6.20
C PHE A 130 7.22 -22.53 -6.69
N LEU A 131 8.51 -22.82 -6.57
CA LEU A 131 9.07 -24.08 -7.05
C LEU A 131 8.90 -25.21 -6.03
N ASN A 132 9.07 -24.90 -4.74
CA ASN A 132 9.15 -25.92 -3.69
C ASN A 132 8.43 -25.53 -2.38
N ILE A 133 7.47 -24.60 -2.40
CA ILE A 133 6.74 -24.17 -1.19
C ILE A 133 6.07 -25.33 -0.45
N GLY A 134 5.55 -26.32 -1.17
CA GLY A 134 4.88 -27.50 -0.60
C GLY A 134 5.76 -28.40 0.26
N GLN A 135 7.10 -28.22 0.21
CA GLN A 135 8.02 -28.91 1.10
C GLN A 135 8.05 -28.28 2.51
N TYR A 136 7.61 -27.03 2.65
CA TYR A 136 7.73 -26.24 3.87
C TYR A 136 6.38 -25.78 4.44
N TYR A 137 5.37 -25.66 3.58
CA TYR A 137 4.04 -25.21 3.98
C TYR A 137 2.97 -26.09 3.33
N HIS A 138 2.09 -26.64 4.16
CA HIS A 138 1.02 -27.55 3.75
C HIS A 138 -0.35 -26.87 3.64
N GLY A 139 -0.44 -25.59 3.98
CA GLY A 139 -1.63 -24.79 3.72
C GLY A 139 -1.70 -24.33 2.25
N GLU A 140 -2.83 -23.75 1.88
CA GLU A 140 -3.03 -23.20 0.54
C GLU A 140 -2.57 -21.73 0.49
N VAL A 141 -1.72 -21.39 -0.48
CA VAL A 141 -1.40 -20.00 -0.80
C VAL A 141 -1.95 -19.74 -2.20
N LEU A 142 -2.89 -18.81 -2.32
CA LEU A 142 -3.53 -18.44 -3.58
C LEU A 142 -3.29 -16.96 -3.91
N PRO A 143 -3.17 -16.60 -5.20
CA PRO A 143 -3.15 -15.21 -5.61
C PRO A 143 -4.46 -14.51 -5.21
N TYR A 144 -4.40 -13.19 -5.06
CA TYR A 144 -5.61 -12.38 -4.89
C TYR A 144 -6.46 -12.44 -6.16
N ARG A 145 -7.79 -12.48 -5.99
CA ARG A 145 -8.72 -12.49 -7.13
C ARG A 145 -9.07 -11.08 -7.59
N ASN A 146 -9.09 -10.14 -6.65
CA ASN A 146 -9.44 -8.75 -6.87
C ASN A 146 -8.71 -7.87 -5.84
N VAL A 147 -8.79 -6.54 -6.04
CA VAL A 147 -8.11 -5.56 -5.18
C VAL A 147 -8.73 -5.46 -3.79
N ASP A 148 -10.02 -5.75 -3.62
CA ASP A 148 -10.69 -5.65 -2.32
C ASP A 148 -10.19 -6.73 -1.35
N ASP A 149 -9.99 -7.96 -1.83
CA ASP A 149 -9.38 -9.06 -1.07
C ASP A 149 -7.98 -8.66 -0.56
N LEU A 150 -7.20 -7.96 -1.41
CA LEU A 150 -5.86 -7.48 -1.06
C LEU A 150 -5.92 -6.37 -0.02
N ILE A 151 -6.86 -5.43 -0.13
CA ILE A 151 -7.04 -4.34 0.85
C ILE A 151 -7.39 -4.91 2.23
N ILE A 152 -8.26 -5.91 2.29
CA ILE A 152 -8.66 -6.57 3.54
C ILE A 152 -7.47 -7.27 4.19
N ASP A 153 -6.76 -8.12 3.46
CA ASP A 153 -5.60 -8.86 4.00
C ASP A 153 -4.48 -7.91 4.45
N ARG A 154 -4.28 -6.82 3.70
CA ARG A 154 -3.33 -5.76 4.06
C ARG A 154 -3.70 -5.09 5.39
N ARG A 155 -4.98 -4.77 5.61
CA ARG A 155 -5.48 -4.15 6.84
C ARG A 155 -5.20 -5.04 8.05
N ASP A 156 -5.53 -6.33 7.93
CA ASP A 156 -5.41 -7.28 9.04
C ASP A 156 -3.93 -7.50 9.40
N ASN A 157 -3.03 -7.42 8.41
CA ASN A 157 -1.58 -7.38 8.63
C ASN A 157 -1.07 -6.09 9.29
N GLN A 158 -1.73 -4.94 9.07
CA GLN A 158 -1.36 -3.66 9.69
C GLN A 158 -1.75 -3.58 11.16
N THR A 159 -2.89 -4.16 11.56
CA THR A 159 -3.36 -4.13 12.96
C THR A 159 -2.37 -4.78 13.94
N SER A 160 -1.58 -5.73 13.47
CA SER A 160 -0.56 -6.40 14.28
C SER A 160 0.74 -5.58 14.46
N ASN A 161 0.94 -4.50 13.70
CA ASN A 161 2.15 -3.65 13.74
C ASN A 161 1.84 -2.18 13.39
N SER A 162 0.97 -1.55 14.19
CA SER A 162 0.49 -0.17 13.97
C SER A 162 1.57 0.92 13.99
N SER A 163 2.78 0.62 14.50
CA SER A 163 3.90 1.57 14.54
C SER A 163 4.62 1.77 13.20
N ASN A 164 4.34 0.92 12.19
CA ASN A 164 4.94 1.03 10.87
C ASN A 164 3.94 1.53 9.84
N ASN A 165 3.98 2.82 9.55
CA ASN A 165 3.31 3.40 8.39
C ASN A 165 3.74 2.61 7.16
N SER A 166 2.81 1.89 6.53
CA SER A 166 3.11 1.01 5.40
C SER A 166 2.43 1.54 4.13
N SER A 167 2.69 0.95 2.97
CA SER A 167 2.00 1.38 1.74
C SER A 167 0.50 1.06 1.84
N TYR A 168 -0.34 1.99 1.38
CA TYR A 168 -1.80 1.86 1.39
C TYR A 168 -2.35 1.68 -0.01
N VAL A 169 -3.50 1.01 -0.09
CA VAL A 169 -4.26 0.82 -1.33
C VAL A 169 -5.68 1.26 -1.06
N SER A 170 -6.25 2.02 -1.98
CA SER A 170 -7.64 2.42 -1.94
C SER A 170 -8.28 2.27 -3.31
N LYS A 171 -9.60 2.24 -3.31
CA LYS A 171 -10.42 2.07 -4.49
C LYS A 171 -11.51 3.15 -4.46
N SER A 172 -11.66 3.83 -5.59
CA SER A 172 -12.73 4.78 -5.90
C SER A 172 -13.52 4.25 -7.10
N SER A 173 -14.67 4.85 -7.44
CA SER A 173 -15.47 4.39 -8.60
C SER A 173 -14.66 4.32 -9.90
N GLU A 174 -13.74 5.26 -10.10
CA GLU A 174 -12.98 5.39 -11.36
C GLU A 174 -11.60 4.76 -11.32
N LYS A 175 -10.96 4.72 -10.14
CA LYS A 175 -9.53 4.42 -10.02
C LYS A 175 -9.16 3.63 -8.78
N ILE A 176 -8.09 2.85 -8.90
CA ILE A 176 -7.34 2.28 -7.78
C ILE A 176 -6.17 3.23 -7.46
N GLN A 177 -5.90 3.46 -6.18
CA GLN A 177 -4.90 4.41 -5.72
C GLN A 177 -3.92 3.69 -4.79
N ILE A 178 -2.64 3.73 -5.14
CA ILE A 178 -1.56 3.14 -4.36
C ILE A 178 -0.73 4.27 -3.76
N TYR A 179 -0.62 4.30 -2.44
CA TYR A 179 0.24 5.22 -1.70
C TYR A 179 1.53 4.47 -1.34
N ALA A 180 2.53 4.59 -2.21
CA ALA A 180 3.75 3.80 -2.19
C ALA A 180 4.87 4.50 -1.44
N LYS A 181 5.43 3.85 -0.42
CA LYS A 181 6.61 4.37 0.29
C LYS A 181 7.89 4.18 -0.50
N THR A 182 8.65 5.25 -0.68
CA THR A 182 9.91 5.24 -1.46
C THR A 182 11.15 4.92 -0.64
N PHE A 183 11.08 4.97 0.69
CA PHE A 183 12.24 4.83 1.58
C PHE A 183 12.46 3.42 2.13
N GLY A 184 13.72 3.11 2.47
CA GLY A 184 14.10 1.91 3.22
C GLY A 184 13.77 0.59 2.52
N ALA A 185 13.33 -0.40 3.30
CA ALA A 185 12.88 -1.70 2.78
C ALA A 185 11.48 -1.63 2.14
N SER A 186 10.69 -0.61 2.47
CA SER A 186 9.32 -0.43 1.97
C SER A 186 9.25 -0.14 0.47
N LYS A 187 10.33 0.36 -0.14
CA LYS A 187 10.43 0.56 -1.60
C LYS A 187 10.30 -0.74 -2.39
N TYR A 188 10.84 -1.83 -1.84
CA TYR A 188 10.82 -3.16 -2.46
C TYR A 188 9.42 -3.75 -2.42
N GLU A 189 8.77 -3.65 -1.26
CA GLU A 189 7.38 -4.04 -1.08
C GLU A 189 6.43 -3.22 -1.97
N SER A 190 6.67 -1.92 -2.11
CA SER A 190 5.85 -1.04 -2.95
C SER A 190 5.90 -1.39 -4.44
N THR A 191 7.08 -1.76 -4.95
CA THR A 191 7.20 -2.27 -6.33
C THR A 191 6.42 -3.57 -6.51
N LEU A 192 6.56 -4.52 -5.59
CA LEU A 192 5.82 -5.79 -5.64
C LEU A 192 4.30 -5.55 -5.58
N LEU A 193 3.85 -4.68 -4.67
CA LEU A 193 2.46 -4.31 -4.50
C LEU A 193 1.88 -3.70 -5.78
N ALA A 194 2.62 -2.79 -6.44
CA ALA A 194 2.20 -2.17 -7.69
C ALA A 194 2.04 -3.20 -8.82
N VAL A 195 3.00 -4.12 -8.96
CA VAL A 195 2.94 -5.20 -9.97
C VAL A 195 1.78 -6.15 -9.69
N ALA A 196 1.58 -6.56 -8.43
CA ALA A 196 0.48 -7.43 -8.05
C ALA A 196 -0.88 -6.79 -8.37
N ILE A 197 -1.09 -5.53 -7.97
CA ILE A 197 -2.34 -4.80 -8.23
C ILE A 197 -2.55 -4.63 -9.74
N SER A 198 -1.50 -4.36 -10.52
CA SER A 198 -1.59 -4.27 -11.97
C SER A 198 -2.20 -5.50 -12.63
N HIS A 199 -1.98 -6.70 -12.09
CA HIS A 199 -2.50 -7.94 -12.68
C HIS A 199 -3.97 -8.22 -12.34
N ILE A 200 -4.49 -7.60 -11.28
CA ILE A 200 -5.85 -7.87 -10.75
C ILE A 200 -6.75 -6.63 -10.75
N ALA A 201 -6.26 -5.52 -11.29
CA ALA A 201 -6.98 -4.26 -11.36
C ALA A 201 -8.10 -4.34 -12.39
N ASP A 202 -9.28 -3.86 -11.99
CA ASP A 202 -10.47 -3.73 -12.85
C ASP A 202 -10.64 -2.31 -13.40
N ARG A 203 -9.75 -1.38 -13.04
CA ARG A 203 -9.76 0.03 -13.43
C ARG A 203 -8.34 0.62 -13.41
N PRO A 204 -8.11 1.80 -14.01
CA PRO A 204 -6.79 2.43 -14.02
C PRO A 204 -6.23 2.67 -12.61
N ILE A 205 -4.91 2.60 -12.49
CA ILE A 205 -4.19 2.74 -11.22
C ILE A 205 -3.47 4.09 -11.19
N ASP A 206 -3.63 4.85 -10.11
CA ASP A 206 -2.75 5.97 -9.74
C ASP A 206 -1.78 5.52 -8.65
N LEU A 207 -0.47 5.66 -8.88
CA LEU A 207 0.56 5.38 -7.89
C LEU A 207 1.18 6.68 -7.41
N PHE A 208 0.90 7.03 -6.15
CA PHE A 208 1.47 8.18 -5.45
C PHE A 208 2.73 7.77 -4.71
N ASN A 209 3.87 8.30 -5.12
CA ASN A 209 5.14 8.11 -4.41
C ASN A 209 5.16 8.97 -3.16
N ILE A 210 5.04 8.36 -1.98
CA ILE A 210 5.13 9.05 -0.69
C ILE A 210 6.58 9.13 -0.28
N CYS A 211 7.13 10.34 -0.37
CA CYS A 211 8.52 10.65 -0.07
C CYS A 211 8.70 10.79 1.45
N GLU A 212 9.46 9.87 2.05
CA GLU A 212 9.94 10.01 3.43
C GLU A 212 11.45 10.25 3.38
N GLN A 213 11.92 11.31 4.05
CA GLN A 213 13.34 11.73 4.07
C GLN A 213 13.90 12.10 2.68
N ASP A 214 15.17 11.79 2.42
CA ASP A 214 15.91 12.26 1.24
C ASP A 214 15.53 11.54 -0.08
N LEU A 215 14.75 10.45 0.00
CA LEU A 215 14.49 9.57 -1.14
C LEU A 215 13.12 9.90 -1.75
N THR A 216 13.16 10.65 -2.84
CA THR A 216 11.96 11.28 -3.44
C THR A 216 11.24 10.40 -4.46
N ARG A 217 11.81 9.25 -4.86
CA ARG A 217 11.28 8.40 -5.94
C ARG A 217 11.60 6.92 -5.71
N LEU A 218 10.77 6.03 -6.24
CA LEU A 218 11.15 4.63 -6.40
C LEU A 218 12.41 4.49 -7.28
N PRO A 219 13.18 3.38 -7.15
CA PRO A 219 14.35 3.13 -7.98
C PRO A 219 14.02 3.16 -9.49
N GLN A 220 14.92 3.69 -10.32
CA GLN A 220 14.69 3.84 -11.76
C GLN A 220 14.30 2.52 -12.46
N ALA A 221 14.88 1.40 -12.02
CA ALA A 221 14.52 0.08 -12.56
C ALA A 221 13.06 -0.29 -12.27
N SER A 222 12.56 0.02 -11.07
CA SER A 222 11.16 -0.17 -10.70
C SER A 222 10.22 0.75 -11.48
N LEU A 223 10.62 2.01 -11.73
CA LEU A 223 9.83 2.94 -12.54
C LEU A 223 9.66 2.41 -13.98
N LYS A 224 10.74 1.89 -14.59
CA LYS A 224 10.67 1.24 -15.91
C LYS A 224 9.74 0.04 -15.93
N THR A 225 9.78 -0.80 -14.89
CA THR A 225 8.82 -1.91 -14.74
C THR A 225 7.39 -1.40 -14.74
N ILE A 226 7.11 -0.37 -13.95
CA ILE A 226 5.77 0.23 -13.86
C ILE A 226 5.31 0.80 -15.20
N GLU A 227 6.20 1.47 -15.94
CA GLU A 227 5.92 1.98 -17.29
C GLU A 227 5.55 0.84 -18.26
N VAL A 228 6.25 -0.30 -18.20
CA VAL A 228 5.99 -1.46 -19.08
C VAL A 228 4.61 -2.09 -18.80
N LEU A 229 4.10 -2.04 -17.57
CA LEU A 229 2.77 -2.56 -17.24
C LEU A 229 1.64 -1.80 -17.94
N GLY A 230 1.84 -0.52 -18.24
CA GLY A 230 0.95 0.28 -19.09
C GLY A 230 -0.39 0.72 -18.48
N ASN A 231 -0.80 0.21 -17.31
CA ASN A 231 -2.05 0.56 -16.63
C ASN A 231 -1.88 1.39 -15.34
N ILE A 232 -0.65 1.83 -15.04
CA ILE A 232 -0.31 2.63 -13.86
C ILE A 232 0.13 4.04 -14.26
N SER A 233 -0.58 5.04 -13.76
CA SER A 233 -0.19 6.45 -13.82
C SER A 233 0.61 6.82 -12.57
N MET A 234 1.85 7.31 -12.76
CA MET A 234 2.72 7.67 -11.64
C MET A 234 2.58 9.14 -11.28
N HIS A 235 2.43 9.40 -9.98
CA HIS A 235 2.36 10.72 -9.38
C HIS A 235 3.48 10.85 -8.34
N TYR A 236 4.16 11.99 -8.36
CA TYR A 236 5.29 12.26 -7.46
C TYR A 236 4.82 13.21 -6.35
N THR A 237 4.37 12.63 -5.24
CA THR A 237 3.83 13.38 -4.10
C THR A 237 4.92 13.49 -3.04
N SER A 238 5.71 14.56 -3.08
CA SER A 238 6.43 14.95 -1.87
C SER A 238 5.59 15.98 -1.12
N LEU A 239 5.57 15.92 0.22
CA LEU A 239 5.02 16.99 1.05
C LEU A 239 5.57 18.39 0.64
N TYR A 240 6.75 18.43 0.01
CA TYR A 240 7.39 19.63 -0.53
C TYR A 240 6.92 20.04 -1.95
N LEU A 241 6.53 19.10 -2.81
CA LEU A 241 6.01 19.34 -4.15
C LEU A 241 4.55 19.82 -4.07
N ASP A 242 3.75 19.17 -3.23
CA ASP A 242 2.38 19.60 -2.93
C ASP A 242 2.36 21.02 -2.37
N ARG A 243 3.39 21.42 -1.61
CA ARG A 243 3.56 22.79 -1.08
C ARG A 243 3.79 23.82 -2.19
N ARG A 244 4.68 23.55 -3.16
CA ARG A 244 4.94 24.49 -4.27
C ARG A 244 3.75 24.55 -5.23
N GLU A 245 3.15 23.42 -5.57
CA GLU A 245 1.99 23.37 -6.47
C GLU A 245 0.72 23.95 -5.84
N TYR A 246 0.55 23.83 -4.51
CA TYR A 246 -0.51 24.54 -3.76
C TYR A 246 -0.41 26.08 -3.91
N LEU A 247 0.83 26.60 -3.99
CA LEU A 247 1.10 28.03 -4.14
C LEU A 247 1.00 28.50 -5.60
N GLU A 248 1.29 27.63 -6.59
CA GLU A 248 1.54 28.03 -7.98
C GLU A 248 0.48 27.59 -9.03
N GLN A 249 -0.40 26.61 -8.77
CA GLN A 249 -1.34 26.07 -9.79
C GLN A 249 -2.83 26.37 -9.57
N SER A 250 -3.60 26.33 -10.68
CA SER A 250 -5.04 26.62 -10.76
C SER A 250 -5.94 25.42 -10.40
N ASP A 251 -5.48 24.17 -10.61
CA ASP A 251 -6.23 22.96 -10.22
C ASP A 251 -5.54 22.23 -9.05
N ARG A 252 -5.99 22.59 -7.84
CA ARG A 252 -5.34 22.33 -6.54
C ARG A 252 -5.85 21.06 -5.84
N THR A 253 -6.63 20.24 -6.53
CA THR A 253 -7.50 19.24 -5.88
C THR A 253 -6.84 17.87 -5.74
N VAL A 254 -6.12 17.41 -6.77
CA VAL A 254 -5.65 16.01 -6.86
C VAL A 254 -4.50 15.71 -5.90
N LEU A 255 -3.41 16.47 -5.93
CA LEU A 255 -2.20 16.15 -5.14
C LEU A 255 -2.35 16.48 -3.65
N ARG A 256 -2.99 17.60 -3.32
CA ARG A 256 -3.42 17.93 -1.95
C ARG A 256 -4.30 16.83 -1.36
N SER A 257 -5.17 16.23 -2.17
CA SER A 257 -5.99 15.11 -1.70
C SER A 257 -5.17 13.86 -1.40
N ALA A 258 -4.09 13.59 -2.16
CA ALA A 258 -3.26 12.42 -1.94
C ALA A 258 -2.51 12.47 -0.60
N SER A 259 -1.86 13.59 -0.27
CA SER A 259 -1.20 13.77 1.03
C SER A 259 -2.18 13.73 2.21
N TYR A 260 -3.34 14.37 2.06
CA TYR A 260 -4.39 14.33 3.08
C TYR A 260 -4.93 12.90 3.30
N LEU A 261 -5.24 12.18 2.22
CA LEU A 261 -5.71 10.80 2.30
C LEU A 261 -4.65 9.88 2.91
N TYR A 262 -3.38 10.03 2.53
CA TYR A 262 -2.29 9.29 3.16
C TYR A 262 -2.19 9.56 4.66
N ASN A 263 -2.29 10.81 5.09
CA ASN A 263 -2.27 11.16 6.51
C ASN A 263 -3.49 10.62 7.26
N LEU A 264 -4.66 10.60 6.63
CA LEU A 264 -5.85 9.92 7.18
C LEU A 264 -5.64 8.41 7.29
N PHE A 265 -5.08 7.75 6.27
CA PHE A 265 -4.75 6.32 6.34
C PHE A 265 -3.75 6.04 7.46
N SER A 266 -2.71 6.87 7.59
CA SER A 266 -1.71 6.75 8.64
C SER A 266 -2.29 6.85 10.05
N ARG A 267 -3.33 7.67 10.23
CA ARG A 267 -3.93 7.94 11.54
C ARG A 267 -5.11 7.02 11.87
N LEU A 268 -6.01 6.81 10.92
CA LEU A 268 -7.29 6.12 11.12
C LEU A 268 -7.32 4.71 10.53
N GLY A 269 -6.29 4.33 9.76
CA GLY A 269 -6.26 3.08 9.02
C GLY A 269 -7.14 3.12 7.77
N THR A 270 -7.54 1.94 7.31
CA THR A 270 -8.39 1.76 6.12
C THR A 270 -9.72 2.50 6.24
N LYS A 271 -10.29 2.87 5.09
CA LYS A 271 -11.59 3.55 5.01
C LYS A 271 -12.68 2.73 5.70
N ARG A 272 -13.25 3.30 6.76
CA ARG A 272 -14.40 2.78 7.50
C ARG A 272 -15.21 3.96 8.02
N CYS A 273 -16.50 4.04 7.67
CA CYS A 273 -17.35 5.15 8.09
C CYS A 273 -17.45 5.21 9.62
N ALA A 274 -17.11 6.36 10.21
CA ALA A 274 -17.15 6.55 11.66
C ALA A 274 -18.57 6.49 12.26
N LEU A 275 -19.61 6.68 11.42
CA LEU A 275 -21.00 6.77 11.86
C LEU A 275 -21.82 5.48 11.69
N CYS A 276 -21.52 4.68 10.67
CA CYS A 276 -22.26 3.45 10.39
C CYS A 276 -21.39 2.20 10.25
N GLY A 277 -20.06 2.34 10.29
CA GLY A 277 -19.14 1.22 10.16
C GLY A 277 -19.03 0.60 8.76
N CYS A 278 -19.70 1.16 7.74
CA CYS A 278 -19.54 0.71 6.35
C CYS A 278 -18.08 0.79 5.90
N GLU A 279 -17.62 -0.22 5.15
CA GLU A 279 -16.23 -0.37 4.66
C GLU A 279 -16.11 -0.39 3.13
N ILE A 280 -17.19 -0.09 2.41
CA ILE A 280 -17.22 -0.03 0.94
C ILE A 280 -16.33 1.13 0.47
N GLN A 281 -15.15 0.81 -0.07
CA GLN A 281 -14.07 1.77 -0.33
C GLN A 281 -14.50 2.91 -1.27
N GLU A 282 -15.30 2.57 -2.28
CA GLU A 282 -15.69 3.47 -3.36
C GLU A 282 -16.61 4.60 -2.90
N ILE A 283 -17.40 4.36 -1.85
CA ILE A 283 -18.36 5.36 -1.34
C ILE A 283 -17.83 6.11 -0.11
N ILE A 284 -16.68 5.71 0.44
CA ILE A 284 -16.08 6.34 1.61
C ILE A 284 -15.10 7.42 1.20
N GLN A 285 -15.26 8.59 1.82
CA GLN A 285 -14.53 9.81 1.56
C GLN A 285 -13.89 10.32 2.86
N GLY A 286 -12.77 11.03 2.73
CA GLY A 286 -12.12 11.71 3.86
C GLY A 286 -12.77 13.08 4.07
N ALA A 287 -13.69 13.17 5.02
CA ALA A 287 -14.39 14.42 5.34
C ALA A 287 -13.51 15.32 6.19
N HIS A 288 -13.28 16.57 5.76
CA HIS A 288 -12.57 17.56 6.57
C HIS A 288 -13.44 18.08 7.70
N ILE A 289 -12.92 18.14 8.92
CA ILE A 289 -13.64 18.75 10.05
C ILE A 289 -13.72 20.26 9.87
N TRP A 290 -12.57 20.92 9.83
CA TRP A 290 -12.44 22.32 9.48
C TRP A 290 -12.21 22.44 7.97
N GLY A 291 -13.20 23.00 7.26
CA GLY A 291 -13.26 22.97 5.81
C GLY A 291 -12.09 23.69 5.16
N VAL A 292 -11.56 23.12 4.08
CA VAL A 292 -10.40 23.70 3.36
C VAL A 292 -10.66 25.12 2.86
N SER A 293 -11.90 25.43 2.47
CA SER A 293 -12.29 26.79 2.08
C SER A 293 -12.23 27.79 3.25
N GLN A 294 -12.53 27.36 4.47
CA GLN A 294 -12.43 28.18 5.68
C GLN A 294 -10.97 28.40 6.06
N ILE A 295 -10.15 27.34 6.00
CA ILE A 295 -8.69 27.42 6.21
C ILE A 295 -8.06 28.43 5.25
N ALA A 296 -8.40 28.33 3.95
CA ALA A 296 -7.84 29.21 2.93
C ALA A 296 -8.17 30.69 3.19
N ARG A 297 -9.39 30.98 3.67
CA ARG A 297 -9.88 32.34 3.97
C ARG A 297 -9.38 32.90 5.30
N SER A 298 -8.87 32.06 6.21
CA SER A 298 -8.35 32.53 7.51
C SER A 298 -7.19 33.50 7.31
N SER A 299 -7.20 34.63 8.01
CA SER A 299 -6.08 35.58 8.07
C SER A 299 -5.11 35.29 9.23
N GLU A 300 -5.45 34.32 10.09
CA GLU A 300 -4.67 33.95 11.29
C GLU A 300 -3.36 33.21 10.91
N PHE A 301 -3.36 32.53 9.78
CA PHE A 301 -2.29 31.62 9.37
C PHE A 301 -1.61 32.06 8.08
N ASN A 302 -0.29 31.85 8.02
CA ASN A 302 0.45 31.92 6.77
C ASN A 302 0.12 30.69 5.88
N ASP A 303 0.55 30.72 4.61
CA ASP A 303 0.21 29.65 3.66
C ASP A 303 0.79 28.29 4.04
N GLU A 304 1.91 28.25 4.76
CA GLU A 304 2.52 27.02 5.27
C GLU A 304 1.64 26.36 6.34
N ALA A 305 1.19 27.13 7.33
CA ALA A 305 0.29 26.64 8.36
C ALA A 305 -1.07 26.24 7.76
N LYS A 306 -1.60 27.01 6.81
CA LYS A 306 -2.84 26.65 6.08
C LYS A 306 -2.71 25.31 5.36
N PHE A 307 -1.61 25.10 4.65
CA PHE A 307 -1.35 23.83 3.98
C PHE A 307 -1.27 22.68 5.00
N GLY A 308 -0.54 22.87 6.11
CA GLY A 308 -0.45 21.91 7.21
C GLY A 308 -1.82 21.49 7.75
N HIS A 309 -2.72 22.45 7.99
CA HIS A 309 -4.09 22.18 8.41
C HIS A 309 -4.93 21.45 7.34
N ALA A 310 -4.73 21.78 6.06
CA ALA A 310 -5.48 21.18 4.96
C ALA A 310 -5.11 19.70 4.70
N VAL A 311 -3.85 19.32 4.96
CA VAL A 311 -3.37 17.95 4.78
C VAL A 311 -3.31 17.13 6.08
N SER A 312 -3.57 17.74 7.23
CA SER A 312 -3.50 17.04 8.52
C SER A 312 -4.49 15.89 8.60
N GLY A 313 -4.01 14.70 8.97
CA GLY A 313 -4.88 13.56 9.27
C GLY A 313 -5.76 13.79 10.51
N HIS A 314 -5.40 14.74 11.38
CA HIS A 314 -6.21 15.16 12.52
C HIS A 314 -7.38 16.07 12.12
N ASN A 315 -7.36 16.66 10.93
CA ASN A 315 -8.44 17.49 10.41
C ASN A 315 -9.47 16.68 9.60
N GLY A 316 -9.65 15.39 9.89
CA GLY A 316 -10.61 14.61 9.15
C GLY A 316 -10.96 13.26 9.72
N LEU A 317 -11.95 12.65 9.07
CA LEU A 317 -12.47 11.32 9.36
C LEU A 317 -13.01 10.65 8.11
N TRP A 318 -13.14 9.34 8.16
CA TRP A 318 -13.79 8.55 7.12
C TRP A 318 -15.31 8.60 7.27
N LEU A 319 -16.02 9.05 6.23
CA LEU A 319 -17.48 9.02 6.15
C LEU A 319 -17.93 8.40 4.82
N CYS A 320 -18.98 7.59 4.85
CA CYS A 320 -19.61 7.15 3.59
C CYS A 320 -20.32 8.33 2.92
N SER A 321 -20.62 8.21 1.63
CA SER A 321 -21.20 9.29 0.84
C SER A 321 -22.49 9.86 1.43
N ASN A 322 -23.30 9.04 2.11
CA ASN A 322 -24.50 9.51 2.80
C ASN A 322 -24.14 10.40 4.00
N HIS A 323 -23.37 9.86 4.95
CA HIS A 323 -22.96 10.60 6.15
C HIS A 323 -22.12 11.82 5.84
N HIS A 324 -21.28 11.77 4.81
CA HIS A 324 -20.49 12.91 4.37
C HIS A 324 -21.37 14.05 3.89
N LYS A 325 -22.39 13.78 3.06
CA LYS A 325 -23.35 14.80 2.61
C LYS A 325 -24.17 15.38 3.77
N LEU A 326 -24.60 14.52 4.71
CA LEU A 326 -25.32 14.97 5.91
C LEU A 326 -24.44 15.90 6.77
N PHE A 327 -23.15 15.57 6.90
CA PHE A 327 -22.17 16.36 7.64
C PHE A 327 -21.84 17.69 6.95
N ASP A 328 -21.57 17.68 5.65
CA ASP A 328 -21.28 18.90 4.87
C ASP A 328 -22.46 19.86 4.81
N SER A 329 -23.69 19.33 4.80
CA SER A 329 -24.93 20.12 4.83
C SER A 329 -25.31 20.60 6.23
N ASN A 330 -24.48 20.32 7.24
CA ASN A 330 -24.73 20.63 8.66
C ASN A 330 -26.05 20.03 9.17
N ILE A 331 -26.50 18.90 8.61
CA ILE A 331 -27.66 18.15 9.08
C ILE A 331 -27.24 17.26 10.26
N ILE A 332 -26.10 16.58 10.10
CA ILE A 332 -25.38 15.91 11.19
C ILE A 332 -24.22 16.81 11.63
N LEU A 333 -24.07 16.94 12.95
CA LEU A 333 -23.07 17.77 13.61
C LEU A 333 -22.34 16.93 14.66
N PHE A 334 -21.18 17.41 15.11
CA PHE A 334 -20.48 16.87 16.26
C PHE A 334 -20.29 17.97 17.31
N ASP A 335 -20.70 17.73 18.56
CA ASP A 335 -20.30 18.64 19.64
C ASP A 335 -18.81 18.47 19.99
N ASN A 336 -18.28 19.39 20.80
CA ASN A 336 -16.86 19.40 21.17
C ASN A 336 -16.39 18.13 21.92
N ASP A 337 -17.34 17.37 22.48
CA ASP A 337 -17.08 16.10 23.13
C ASP A 337 -17.04 14.93 22.14
N GLY A 338 -17.56 15.13 20.92
CA GLY A 338 -17.61 14.13 19.85
C GLY A 338 -18.95 13.42 19.72
N TYR A 339 -20.01 13.87 20.42
CA TYR A 339 -21.35 13.31 20.27
C TYR A 339 -22.00 13.80 18.98
N VAL A 340 -22.70 12.89 18.33
CA VAL A 340 -23.47 13.17 17.11
C VAL A 340 -24.71 13.96 17.49
N ARG A 341 -24.95 15.06 16.78
CA ARG A 341 -26.15 15.88 16.90
C ARG A 341 -26.85 16.02 15.55
N ILE A 342 -28.15 16.26 15.58
CA ILE A 342 -28.98 16.55 14.41
C ILE A 342 -29.73 17.86 14.64
N LYS A 343 -30.04 18.59 13.57
CA LYS A 343 -30.84 19.81 13.66
C LYS A 343 -32.24 19.54 14.21
N ASP A 344 -32.80 20.52 14.91
CA ASP A 344 -34.12 20.42 15.54
C ASP A 344 -35.28 20.60 14.54
N ASP A 345 -35.02 21.23 13.39
CA ASP A 345 -36.03 21.58 12.38
C ASP A 345 -36.30 20.46 11.35
N LEU A 346 -35.73 19.27 11.56
CA LEU A 346 -35.93 18.11 10.70
C LEU A 346 -37.32 17.49 10.92
N VAL A 347 -37.97 17.09 9.83
CA VAL A 347 -39.23 16.34 9.90
C VAL A 347 -39.00 14.94 10.47
N THR A 348 -40.04 14.35 11.07
CA THR A 348 -39.95 13.06 11.77
C THR A 348 -39.37 11.94 10.93
N ASP A 349 -39.74 11.88 9.64
CA ASP A 349 -39.27 10.85 8.72
C ASP A 349 -37.76 10.97 8.43
N ASP A 350 -37.24 12.18 8.31
CA ASP A 350 -35.81 12.43 8.11
C ASP A 350 -35.01 12.04 9.36
N VAL A 351 -35.54 12.35 10.55
CA VAL A 351 -34.93 11.93 11.82
C VAL A 351 -34.90 10.41 11.93
N ALA A 352 -36.00 9.73 11.56
CA ALA A 352 -36.08 8.27 11.54
C ALA A 352 -35.06 7.67 10.57
N PHE A 353 -34.91 8.25 9.37
CA PHE A 353 -33.90 7.83 8.39
C PHE A 353 -32.48 7.97 8.94
N ILE A 354 -32.14 9.13 9.53
CA ILE A 354 -30.81 9.36 10.11
C ILE A 354 -30.51 8.35 11.22
N ARG A 355 -31.46 8.09 12.12
CA ARG A 355 -31.32 7.06 13.18
C ARG A 355 -31.11 5.66 12.59
N SER A 356 -31.87 5.31 11.56
CA SER A 356 -31.77 3.98 10.93
C SER A 356 -30.45 3.74 10.19
N THR A 357 -29.71 4.80 9.86
CA THR A 357 -28.45 4.73 9.11
C THR A 357 -27.22 5.10 9.93
N THR A 358 -27.38 5.64 11.14
CA THR A 358 -26.29 6.11 12.00
C THR A 358 -26.26 5.28 13.28
N PHE A 359 -25.37 4.29 13.34
CA PHE A 359 -25.29 3.34 14.45
C PHE A 359 -24.37 3.82 15.59
N MET A 360 -23.45 4.73 15.29
CA MET A 360 -22.56 5.34 16.29
C MET A 360 -23.06 6.75 16.62
N THR A 361 -23.43 6.97 17.88
CA THR A 361 -23.92 8.27 18.39
C THR A 361 -22.80 9.13 18.99
N SER A 362 -21.57 8.62 19.01
CA SER A 362 -20.37 9.34 19.41
C SER A 362 -19.16 8.84 18.63
N LEU A 363 -18.23 9.74 18.32
CA LEU A 363 -16.95 9.39 17.73
C LEU A 363 -16.10 8.56 18.70
N GLU A 364 -15.40 7.56 18.17
CA GLU A 364 -14.51 6.72 18.96
C GLU A 364 -13.36 7.54 19.57
N ALA A 365 -12.91 7.19 20.77
CA ALA A 365 -11.86 7.91 21.49
C ALA A 365 -10.56 8.06 20.69
N ARG A 366 -10.20 7.07 19.85
CA ARG A 366 -9.02 7.13 18.97
C ARG A 366 -9.10 8.24 17.91
N ILE A 367 -10.31 8.68 17.54
CA ILE A 367 -10.54 9.79 16.60
C ILE A 367 -10.44 11.13 17.33
N LEU A 368 -10.74 11.19 18.64
CA LEU A 368 -10.85 12.41 19.42
C LEU A 368 -9.53 12.85 20.07
N SER A 369 -8.45 12.87 19.29
CA SER A 369 -7.18 13.49 19.69
C SER A 369 -7.32 15.00 19.96
N ASP A 370 -6.43 15.60 20.75
CA ASP A 370 -6.45 17.04 21.06
C ASP A 370 -6.46 17.93 19.81
N GLU A 371 -5.65 17.61 18.79
CA GLU A 371 -5.65 18.34 17.52
C GLU A 371 -7.01 18.26 16.80
N PHE A 372 -7.64 17.08 16.77
CA PHE A 372 -8.97 16.89 16.18
C PHE A 372 -10.02 17.72 16.91
N ARG A 373 -9.97 17.76 18.25
CA ARG A 373 -10.85 18.62 19.05
C ARG A 373 -10.63 20.10 18.72
N GLY A 374 -9.38 20.51 18.49
CA GLY A 374 -9.06 21.86 18.01
C GLY A 374 -9.75 22.21 16.69
N TYR A 375 -9.73 21.31 15.71
CA TYR A 375 -10.47 21.50 14.45
C TYR A 375 -11.98 21.53 14.66
N LEU A 376 -12.49 20.71 15.58
CA LEU A 376 -13.91 20.63 15.85
C LEU A 376 -14.45 21.92 16.48
N VAL A 377 -13.69 22.51 17.41
CA VAL A 377 -13.98 23.84 17.97
C VAL A 377 -14.05 24.88 16.85
N ARG A 378 -13.06 24.94 15.95
CA ARG A 378 -13.06 25.88 14.81
C ARG A 378 -14.23 25.68 13.85
N ARG A 379 -14.65 24.43 13.63
CA ARG A 379 -15.86 24.15 12.85
C ARG A 379 -17.10 24.70 13.57
N ASN A 380 -17.22 24.40 14.86
CA ASN A 380 -18.38 24.74 15.68
C ASN A 380 -18.52 26.24 15.97
N GLU A 381 -17.45 27.03 15.89
CA GLU A 381 -17.52 28.51 15.92
C GLU A 381 -18.44 29.09 14.84
N ASN A 382 -18.56 28.39 13.71
CA ASN A 382 -19.39 28.83 12.57
C ASN A 382 -20.76 28.13 12.54
N LEU A 383 -21.07 27.31 13.54
CA LEU A 383 -22.28 26.50 13.59
C LEU A 383 -23.09 26.85 14.83
N ASP A 384 -24.39 27.03 14.66
CA ASP A 384 -25.29 27.18 15.79
C ASP A 384 -25.70 25.81 16.32
N LEU A 385 -25.01 25.33 17.37
CA LEU A 385 -25.34 24.07 18.02
C LEU A 385 -26.56 24.17 18.95
N THR A 386 -27.10 25.37 19.21
CA THR A 386 -28.24 25.55 20.13
C THR A 386 -29.55 25.01 19.55
N HIS A 387 -29.69 25.03 18.21
CA HIS A 387 -30.79 24.46 17.46
C HIS A 387 -30.50 23.04 16.96
N SER A 388 -29.89 22.24 17.83
CA SER A 388 -29.61 20.84 17.56
C SER A 388 -29.82 19.98 18.80
N GLN A 389 -30.21 18.74 18.57
CA GLN A 389 -30.41 17.72 19.61
C GLN A 389 -29.40 16.58 19.43
N ARG A 390 -29.02 15.93 20.54
CA ARG A 390 -28.18 14.73 20.48
C ARG A 390 -28.93 13.61 19.76
N LEU A 391 -28.22 12.93 18.87
CA LEU A 391 -28.74 11.72 18.25
C LEU A 391 -28.75 10.61 19.31
N VAL A 392 -29.94 10.13 19.60
CA VAL A 392 -30.17 8.92 20.40
C VAL A 392 -30.74 7.88 19.44
N VAL A 393 -30.12 6.69 19.42
CA VAL A 393 -30.49 5.56 18.57
C VAL A 393 -31.28 4.55 19.38
#